data_AF-A0A847T0H1-F1
#
_entry.id   AF-A0A847T0H1-F1
#
_cell.length_a   1.000
_cell.length_b   1.000
_cell.length_c   1.000
_cell.angle_alpha   90.00
_cell.angle_beta   90.00
_cell.angle_gamma   90.00
#
_symmetry.space_group_name_H-M   'P 1'
#
loop_
_entity.id
_entity.type
_entity.pdbx_description
1 polymer ?
#
loop_
_entity_poly.entity_id
_entity_poly.type
_entity_poly.pdbx_seq_one_letter_code
_entity_poly.pdbx_strand_id
1 'polypeptide(L)'
;MIPEDSVISAIELMIENDIGSVIVVDDKTEAVVGIFTERDILRRYMTSRSKFIHLRISEVMTKPVHTVNPGTKLSTAVKMMRDHDVARLPVVDDENRLLGILFWKDIFDDFCCKRIE
;
A
#
# COMPACT_ATOMS: atom_id res chain seq x y z
N MET A 1 -7.57 5.94 -3.57
CA MET A 1 -7.56 6.36 -5.00
C MET A 1 -8.15 5.24 -5.84
N ILE A 2 -8.61 5.51 -7.06
CA ILE A 2 -9.22 4.51 -7.95
C ILE A 2 -8.26 4.07 -9.09
N PRO A 3 -8.51 2.93 -9.78
CA PRO A 3 -7.59 2.38 -10.76
C PRO A 3 -7.36 3.26 -12.01
N GLU A 4 -8.32 4.12 -12.32
CA GLU A 4 -8.34 5.05 -13.45
C GLU A 4 -7.55 6.34 -13.18
N ASP A 5 -7.27 6.64 -11.91
CA ASP A 5 -6.46 7.80 -11.54
C ASP A 5 -5.06 7.71 -12.14
N SER A 6 -4.45 8.87 -12.33
CA SER A 6 -3.11 8.97 -12.89
C SER A 6 -2.01 8.77 -11.85
N VAL A 7 -0.83 8.36 -12.31
CA VAL A 7 0.37 8.27 -11.46
C VAL A 7 0.74 9.61 -10.84
N ILE A 8 0.60 10.72 -11.58
CA ILE A 8 0.88 12.05 -11.02
C ILE A 8 -0.04 12.37 -9.83
N SER A 9 -1.34 12.08 -9.94
CA SER A 9 -2.28 12.27 -8.83
C SER A 9 -1.93 11.43 -7.59
N ALA A 10 -1.42 10.21 -7.78
CA ALA A 10 -0.93 9.39 -6.68
C ALA A 10 0.30 10.02 -5.99
N ILE A 11 1.24 10.55 -6.78
CA ILE A 11 2.45 11.20 -6.27
C ILE A 11 2.09 12.48 -5.52
N GLU A 12 1.17 13.29 -6.05
CA GLU A 12 0.65 14.48 -5.37
C GLU A 12 0.04 14.11 -4.02
N LEU A 13 -0.82 13.09 -3.98
CA LEU A 13 -1.41 12.60 -2.73
C LEU A 13 -0.36 12.11 -1.73
N MET A 14 0.69 11.42 -2.21
CA MET A 14 1.81 10.99 -1.37
C MET A 14 2.56 12.17 -0.75
N ILE A 15 2.84 13.21 -1.53
CA ILE A 15 3.55 14.41 -1.09
C ILE A 15 2.70 15.22 -0.11
N GLU A 16 1.44 15.47 -0.45
CA GLU A 16 0.53 16.30 0.35
C GLU A 16 0.28 15.74 1.75
N ASN A 17 0.29 14.41 1.88
CA ASN A 17 0.00 13.72 3.13
C ASN A 17 1.26 13.15 3.83
N ASP A 18 2.46 13.38 3.28
CA ASP A 18 3.73 12.79 3.75
C ASP A 18 3.65 11.26 3.91
N ILE A 19 3.10 10.57 2.91
CA ILE A 19 2.92 9.11 2.88
C ILE A 19 3.66 8.46 1.72
N GLY A 20 4.33 7.33 1.98
CA GLY A 20 5.10 6.60 0.96
C GLY A 20 4.30 5.56 0.14
N SER A 21 2.97 5.56 0.26
CA SER A 21 2.09 4.63 -0.47
C SER A 21 0.65 5.10 -0.50
N VAL A 22 -0.08 4.69 -1.54
CA VAL A 22 -1.53 4.89 -1.67
C VAL A 22 -2.21 3.55 -1.92
N ILE A 23 -3.38 3.36 -1.30
CA ILE A 23 -4.24 2.20 -1.54
C ILE A 23 -5.16 2.50 -2.72
N VAL A 24 -5.25 1.51 -3.62
CA VAL A 24 -6.15 1.55 -4.77
C VAL A 24 -7.39 0.74 -4.43
N VAL A 25 -8.54 1.40 -4.50
CA VAL A 25 -9.86 0.81 -4.25
C VAL A 25 -10.68 0.85 -5.52
N ASP A 26 -11.51 -0.16 -5.76
CA ASP A 26 -12.47 -0.17 -6.85
C ASP A 26 -13.51 0.94 -6.67
N ASP A 27 -13.84 1.65 -7.76
CA ASP A 27 -14.72 2.82 -7.76
C ASP A 27 -16.17 2.49 -7.34
N LYS A 28 -16.61 1.24 -7.54
CA LYS A 28 -18.00 0.84 -7.28
C LYS A 28 -18.17 0.07 -5.99
N THR A 29 -17.25 -0.84 -5.72
CA THR A 29 -17.33 -1.77 -4.59
C THR A 29 -16.56 -1.28 -3.37
N GLU A 30 -15.72 -0.26 -3.52
CA GLU A 30 -14.77 0.23 -2.51
C GLU A 30 -13.77 -0.84 -2.02
N ALA A 31 -13.74 -2.00 -2.70
CA ALA A 31 -12.85 -3.09 -2.35
C ALA A 31 -11.41 -2.74 -2.71
N VAL A 32 -10.46 -3.16 -1.87
CA VAL A 32 -9.03 -2.98 -2.11
C VAL A 32 -8.59 -3.83 -3.31
N VAL A 33 -8.08 -3.19 -4.35
CA VAL A 33 -7.65 -3.85 -5.61
C VAL A 33 -6.16 -3.73 -5.88
N GLY A 34 -5.45 -2.87 -5.16
CA GLY A 34 -4.00 -2.74 -5.31
C GLY A 34 -3.36 -1.75 -4.34
N ILE A 35 -2.05 -1.67 -4.42
CA ILE A 35 -1.24 -0.68 -3.70
C ILE A 35 -0.20 -0.10 -4.66
N PHE A 36 0.05 1.20 -4.52
CA PHE A 36 1.12 1.88 -5.25
C PHE A 36 2.03 2.59 -4.25
N THR A 37 3.34 2.41 -4.39
CA THR A 37 4.36 2.81 -3.41
C THR A 37 5.53 3.55 -4.06
N GLU A 38 6.35 4.22 -3.25
CA GLU A 38 7.63 4.81 -3.72
C GLU A 38 8.52 3.80 -4.46
N ARG A 39 8.50 2.53 -4.04
CA ARG A 39 9.26 1.45 -4.70
C ARG A 39 8.75 1.20 -6.12
N ASP A 40 7.45 1.33 -6.36
CA ASP A 40 6.86 1.21 -7.69
C ASP A 40 7.28 2.38 -8.60
N ILE A 41 7.36 3.60 -8.04
CA ILE A 41 7.89 4.78 -8.74
C ILE A 41 9.34 4.52 -9.14
N LEU A 42 10.21 4.12 -8.20
CA LEU A 42 11.63 3.89 -8.48
C LEU A 42 11.86 2.78 -9.52
N ARG A 43 11.10 1.68 -9.45
CA ARG A 43 11.22 0.56 -10.39
C ARG A 43 10.81 0.95 -11.82
N ARG A 44 9.81 1.81 -11.99
CA ARG A 44 9.25 2.15 -13.31
C ARG A 44 9.75 3.48 -13.88
N TYR A 45 10.26 4.38 -13.06
CA TYR A 45 10.84 5.64 -13.52
C TYR A 45 12.04 5.42 -14.48
N MET A 46 12.81 4.34 -14.27
CA MET A 46 13.97 4.04 -15.11
C MET A 46 13.61 3.62 -16.54
N THR A 47 12.37 3.18 -16.82
CA THR A 47 12.02 2.58 -18.12
C THR A 47 11.30 3.54 -19.08
N SER A 48 10.64 4.60 -18.60
CA SER A 48 9.94 5.56 -19.48
C SER A 48 9.64 6.92 -18.81
N ARG A 49 10.58 7.87 -18.90
CA ARG A 49 10.54 9.14 -18.13
C ARG A 49 9.32 10.03 -18.35
N SER A 50 8.82 10.19 -19.58
CA SER A 50 7.76 11.17 -19.90
C SER A 50 6.35 10.61 -19.94
N LYS A 51 6.18 9.29 -20.13
CA LYS A 51 4.86 8.66 -20.19
C LYS A 51 4.39 8.11 -18.85
N PHE A 52 5.31 7.73 -17.96
CA PHE A 52 5.00 7.06 -16.69
C PHE A 52 4.01 7.85 -15.82
N ILE A 53 4.22 9.15 -15.66
CA ILE A 53 3.38 10.01 -14.79
C ILE A 53 1.93 10.13 -15.30
N HIS A 54 1.70 9.87 -16.58
CA HIS A 54 0.38 9.94 -17.23
C HIS A 54 -0.29 8.57 -17.37
N LEU A 55 0.39 7.48 -16.98
CA LEU A 55 -0.23 6.16 -16.94
C LEU A 55 -1.30 6.10 -15.86
N ARG A 56 -2.24 5.19 -16.04
CA ARG A 56 -3.22 4.88 -15.01
C ARG A 56 -2.56 4.08 -13.90
N ILE A 57 -3.05 4.26 -12.69
CA ILE A 57 -2.59 3.52 -11.51
C ILE A 57 -2.80 2.03 -11.67
N SER A 58 -3.90 1.61 -12.30
CA SER A 58 -4.16 0.20 -12.64
C SER A 58 -3.06 -0.48 -13.45
N GLU A 59 -2.27 0.27 -14.22
CA GLU A 59 -1.16 -0.22 -15.05
C GLU A 59 0.13 -0.41 -14.23
N VAL A 60 0.25 0.32 -13.12
CA VAL A 60 1.48 0.41 -12.33
C VAL A 60 1.35 -0.02 -10.86
N MET A 61 0.15 -0.22 -10.34
CA MET A 61 -0.03 -0.71 -8.99
C MET A 61 0.46 -2.16 -8.85
N THR A 62 0.90 -2.51 -7.66
CA THR A 62 1.13 -3.90 -7.29
C THR A 62 -0.23 -4.58 -7.08
N LYS A 63 -0.46 -5.68 -7.80
CA LYS A 63 -1.67 -6.51 -7.75
C LYS A 63 -1.35 -7.99 -8.01
N PRO A 64 -2.01 -8.94 -7.32
CA PRO A 64 -2.92 -8.73 -6.20
C PRO A 64 -2.17 -8.19 -4.96
N VAL A 65 -2.84 -7.35 -4.16
CA VAL A 65 -2.27 -6.83 -2.91
C VAL A 65 -2.56 -7.79 -1.76
N HIS A 66 -1.55 -8.04 -0.93
CA HIS A 66 -1.73 -8.84 0.28
C HIS A 66 -2.42 -8.00 1.35
N THR A 67 -3.57 -8.46 1.81
CA THR A 67 -4.38 -7.82 2.86
C THR A 67 -4.42 -8.67 4.12
N VAL A 68 -4.79 -8.04 5.23
CA VAL A 68 -5.06 -8.68 6.52
C VAL A 68 -6.40 -8.18 7.06
N ASN A 69 -6.97 -8.88 8.05
CA ASN A 69 -8.18 -8.43 8.74
C ASN A 69 -7.85 -7.97 10.18
N PRO A 70 -8.75 -7.23 10.86
CA PRO A 70 -8.53 -6.78 12.24
C PRO A 70 -8.25 -7.91 13.24
N GLY A 71 -8.70 -9.13 12.96
CA GLY A 71 -8.44 -10.32 13.78
C GLY A 71 -7.11 -11.01 13.49
N THR A 72 -6.35 -10.56 12.49
CA THR A 72 -5.10 -11.20 12.07
C THR A 72 -4.04 -11.01 13.14
N LYS A 73 -3.47 -12.12 13.63
CA LYS A 73 -2.36 -12.06 14.60
C LYS A 73 -1.18 -11.30 14.00
N LEU A 74 -0.57 -10.42 14.81
CA LEU A 74 0.59 -9.64 14.41
C LEU A 74 1.73 -10.51 13.87
N SER A 75 2.00 -11.67 14.48
CA SER A 75 3.01 -12.63 14.00
C SER A 75 2.74 -13.13 12.58
N THR A 76 1.45 -13.31 12.23
CA THR A 76 1.04 -13.72 10.88
C THR A 76 1.25 -12.58 9.90
N ALA A 77 0.87 -11.34 10.26
CA ALA A 77 1.10 -10.16 9.44
C ALA A 77 2.60 -9.92 9.18
N VAL A 78 3.45 -10.01 10.21
CA VAL A 78 4.92 -9.89 10.07
C VAL A 78 5.48 -10.99 9.17
N LYS A 79 4.99 -12.23 9.33
CA LYS A 79 5.38 -13.34 8.44
C LYS A 79 4.99 -13.05 6.99
N MET A 80 3.79 -12.55 6.73
CA MET A 80 3.35 -12.15 5.38
C MET A 80 4.22 -11.03 4.81
N MET A 81 4.54 -10.01 5.61
CA MET A 81 5.46 -8.93 5.20
C MET A 81 6.80 -9.48 4.74
N ARG A 82 7.40 -10.37 5.53
CA ARG A 82 8.68 -11.00 5.21
C ARG A 82 8.59 -11.91 3.98
N ASP A 83 7.61 -12.81 3.95
CA ASP A 83 7.49 -13.85 2.93
C ASP A 83 7.15 -13.25 1.55
N HIS A 84 6.52 -12.07 1.52
CA HIS A 84 6.17 -11.35 0.28
C HIS A 84 7.01 -10.10 -0.02
N ASP A 85 8.05 -9.81 0.79
CA ASP A 85 8.89 -8.60 0.69
C ASP A 85 8.06 -7.30 0.60
N VAL A 86 6.99 -7.22 1.42
CA VAL A 86 6.13 -6.05 1.51
C VAL A 86 6.25 -5.38 2.87
N ALA A 87 6.33 -4.06 2.85
CA ALA A 87 6.45 -3.24 4.06
C ALA A 87 5.09 -2.86 4.67
N ARG A 88 4.02 -2.94 3.88
CA ARG A 88 2.67 -2.44 4.21
C ARG A 88 1.64 -3.48 3.85
N LEU A 89 0.65 -3.65 4.71
CA LEU A 89 -0.49 -4.54 4.50
C LEU A 89 -1.78 -3.74 4.73
N PRO A 90 -2.68 -3.60 3.73
CA PRO A 90 -4.00 -3.04 3.96
C PRO A 90 -4.78 -3.94 4.92
N VAL A 91 -5.43 -3.31 5.90
CA VAL A 91 -6.38 -3.95 6.81
C VAL A 91 -7.77 -3.79 6.20
N VAL A 92 -8.48 -4.90 5.99
CA VAL A 92 -9.78 -4.91 5.31
C VAL A 92 -10.86 -5.61 6.13
N ASP A 93 -12.12 -5.29 5.86
CA ASP A 93 -13.30 -6.01 6.37
C ASP A 93 -13.59 -7.29 5.56
N ASP A 94 -14.67 -7.99 5.92
CA ASP A 94 -15.09 -9.23 5.24
C ASP A 94 -15.56 -9.00 3.79
N GLU A 95 -15.87 -7.75 3.42
CA GLU A 95 -16.22 -7.32 2.06
C GLU A 95 -14.98 -6.79 1.29
N ASN A 96 -13.78 -6.95 1.85
CA ASN A 96 -12.50 -6.47 1.33
C ASN A 96 -12.41 -4.94 1.19
N ARG A 97 -13.24 -4.18 1.93
CA ARG A 97 -13.14 -2.72 2.01
C ARG A 97 -12.07 -2.30 2.99
N LEU A 98 -11.40 -1.19 2.70
CA LEU A 98 -10.29 -0.68 3.49
C LEU A 98 -10.75 -0.17 4.86
N LEU A 99 -10.17 -0.73 5.92
CA LEU A 99 -10.32 -0.24 7.30
C LEU A 99 -9.10 0.54 7.78
N GLY A 100 -7.93 0.26 7.24
CA GLY A 100 -6.68 0.91 7.63
C GLY A 100 -5.46 0.30 6.95
N ILE A 101 -4.26 0.67 7.41
CA ILE A 101 -2.99 0.18 6.89
C ILE A 101 -2.12 -0.24 8.08
N LEU A 102 -1.51 -1.42 7.99
CA LEU A 102 -0.46 -1.85 8.90
C LEU A 102 0.89 -1.66 8.22
N PHE A 103 1.74 -0.79 8.77
CA PHE A 103 3.11 -0.56 8.31
C PHE A 103 4.12 -1.21 9.26
N TRP A 104 5.21 -1.76 8.72
CA TRP A 104 6.24 -2.38 9.56
C TRP A 104 6.83 -1.42 10.61
N LYS A 105 6.84 -0.11 10.34
CA LYS A 105 7.28 0.88 11.34
C LYS A 105 6.33 0.95 12.53
N ASP A 106 5.01 0.85 12.32
CA ASP A 106 4.04 0.84 13.42
C ASP A 106 4.32 -0.33 14.37
N ILE A 107 4.71 -1.49 13.79
CA ILE A 107 5.10 -2.68 14.54
C ILE A 107 6.38 -2.38 15.32
N PHE A 108 7.40 -1.83 14.65
CA PHE A 108 8.67 -1.50 15.27
C PHE A 108 8.53 -0.50 16.42
N ASP A 109 7.73 0.55 16.23
CA ASP A 109 7.48 1.59 17.24
C ASP A 109 6.71 1.03 18.45
N ASP A 110 5.75 0.12 18.25
CA ASP A 110 5.09 -0.59 19.35
C ASP A 110 6.08 -1.46 20.15
N PHE A 111 7.02 -2.14 19.47
CA PHE A 111 8.07 -2.92 20.13
C PHE A 111 9.10 -2.04 20.85
N CYS A 112 9.49 -0.90 20.29
CA CYS A 112 10.44 0.02 20.93
C CYS A 112 9.83 0.74 22.14
N CYS A 113 8.55 1.11 22.09
CA CYS A 113 7.85 1.73 23.21
C CYS A 113 7.50 0.75 24.35
N LYS A 114 7.41 -0.57 24.07
CA LYS A 114 7.10 -1.61 25.08
C LYS A 114 8.30 -2.25 25.80
N ARG A 115 9.47 -1.61 25.69
CA ARG A 115 10.65 -1.76 26.56
C ARG A 115 11.59 -2.92 26.21
N ILE A 116 12.88 -2.59 26.18
CA ILE A 116 13.92 -3.49 26.68
C ILE A 116 13.99 -3.22 28.19
N GLU A 117 13.20 -3.95 28.98
CA GLU A 117 13.44 -4.18 30.41
C GLU A 117 13.36 -5.69 30.67
#